data_AF-A0A7J4TUS8-F1
#
_entry.id   AF-A0A7J4TUS8-F1
#
_cell.length_a   1.000
_cell.length_b   1.000
_cell.length_c   1.000
_cell.angle_alpha   90.00
_cell.angle_beta   90.00
_cell.angle_gamma   90.00
#
_symmetry.space_group_name_H-M   'P 1'
#
loop_
_entity.id
_entity.type
_entity.pdbx_description
1 polymer ?
#
loop_
_entity_poly.entity_id
_entity_poly.type
_entity_poly.pdbx_seq_one_letter_code
_entity_poly.pdbx_strand_id
1 'polypeptide(L)'
;MKMKNSSYFFLDILLLIFLISLPLAFAEEHDTLELHDDPELFGFELEKLLNLGSGILALVLFILTLLAYQRDQRKRLLYVCIAFFLFAVKGFLTAHELFFAEWSWVDPLASALNFVILLCFFVDLLKK
;
A
#
# COMPACT_ATOMS: atom_id res chain seq x y z
N MET A 1 3.32 -7.58 40.15
CA MET A 1 3.52 -6.50 39.16
C MET A 1 2.93 -6.96 37.83
N LYS A 2 1.72 -6.50 37.49
CA LYS A 2 0.95 -6.98 36.33
C LYS A 2 1.48 -6.24 35.10
N MET A 3 2.27 -6.93 34.26
CA MET A 3 2.70 -6.38 32.97
C MET A 3 1.46 -6.16 32.10
N LYS A 4 1.04 -4.90 32.01
CA LYS A 4 -0.05 -4.42 31.17
C LYS A 4 0.58 -3.89 29.88
N ASN A 5 -0.02 -4.24 28.74
CA ASN A 5 0.23 -3.71 27.40
C ASN A 5 1.54 -4.13 26.70
N SER A 6 1.58 -5.37 26.18
CA SER A 6 2.60 -5.81 25.21
C SER A 6 2.26 -5.41 23.75
N SER A 7 0.97 -5.18 23.44
CA SER A 7 0.53 -4.97 22.04
C SER A 7 0.95 -3.61 21.44
N TYR A 8 1.02 -2.55 22.26
CA TYR A 8 1.45 -1.22 21.80
C TYR A 8 2.97 -1.14 21.62
N PHE A 9 3.73 -1.92 22.40
CA PHE A 9 5.18 -1.97 22.31
C PHE A 9 5.65 -2.49 20.94
N PHE A 10 4.97 -3.49 20.40
CA PHE A 10 5.30 -4.04 19.08
C PHE A 10 4.95 -3.06 17.94
N LEU A 11 3.84 -2.32 18.11
CA LEU A 11 3.38 -1.32 17.14
C LEU A 11 4.31 -0.10 17.11
N ASP A 12 4.79 0.33 18.28
CA ASP A 12 5.78 1.40 18.41
C ASP A 12 7.12 0.99 17.78
N ILE A 13 7.57 -0.25 17.96
CA ILE A 13 8.80 -0.77 17.31
C ILE A 13 8.65 -0.79 15.78
N LEU A 14 7.50 -1.24 15.26
CA LEU A 14 7.26 -1.30 13.82
C LEU A 14 7.21 0.11 13.20
N LEU A 15 6.63 1.07 13.92
CA LEU A 15 6.59 2.49 13.54
C LEU A 15 7.98 3.14 13.59
N LEU A 16 8.82 2.75 14.56
CA LEU A 16 10.20 3.19 14.67
C LEU A 16 11.05 2.65 13.50
N ILE A 17 10.89 1.38 13.15
CA ILE A 17 11.55 0.76 11.99
C ILE A 17 11.12 1.47 10.69
N PHE A 18 9.82 1.75 10.54
CA PHE A 18 9.29 2.49 9.39
C PHE A 18 9.87 3.91 9.28
N LEU A 19 9.96 4.64 10.41
CA LEU A 19 10.57 5.97 10.46
C LEU A 19 12.05 5.98 10.12
N ILE A 20 12.79 4.92 10.50
CA ILE A 20 14.21 4.77 10.15
C ILE A 20 14.38 4.40 8.67
N SER A 21 13.43 3.67 8.07
CA SER A 21 13.48 3.33 6.64
C SER A 21 13.11 4.49 5.70
N LEU A 22 12.38 5.50 6.18
CA LEU A 22 12.00 6.66 5.36
C LEU A 22 13.23 7.40 4.77
N PRO A 23 14.25 7.80 5.57
CA PRO A 23 15.47 8.41 5.04
C PRO A 23 16.28 7.50 4.10
N LEU A 24 16.22 6.18 4.29
CA LEU A 24 16.97 5.22 3.47
C LEU A 24 16.40 5.13 2.05
N ALA A 25 15.07 5.22 1.92
CA ALA A 25 14.38 5.26 0.63
C ALA A 25 14.60 6.58 -0.15
N PHE A 26 14.89 7.68 0.55
CA PHE A 26 15.24 8.96 -0.09
C PHE A 26 16.73 9.04 -0.51
N ALA A 27 17.56 8.07 -0.11
CA ALA A 27 19.00 8.07 -0.39
C ALA A 27 19.39 7.22 -1.61
N GLU A 28 18.46 6.49 -2.22
CA GLU A 28 18.70 5.56 -3.32
C GLU A 28 18.27 6.15 -4.68
N GLU A 29 18.58 7.42 -4.92
CA GLU A 29 18.48 8.07 -6.23
C GLU A 29 19.89 8.43 -6.73
N HIS A 30 20.72 7.40 -6.97
CA HIS A 30 21.88 7.56 -7.86
C HIS A 30 22.36 6.19 -8.37
N ASP A 31 22.20 6.02 -9.68
CA ASP A 31 22.88 5.05 -10.54
C ASP A 31 22.70 3.56 -10.26
N THR A 32 21.62 2.98 -10.78
CA THR A 32 21.72 1.68 -11.45
C THR A 32 20.98 1.74 -12.78
N LEU A 33 21.73 2.11 -13.82
CA LEU A 33 21.55 1.62 -15.18
C LEU A 33 21.56 0.08 -15.14
N GLU A 34 20.41 -0.56 -14.97
CA GLU A 34 20.24 -1.94 -15.38
C GLU A 34 19.14 -2.03 -16.43
N LEU A 35 19.55 -2.56 -17.56
CA LEU A 35 18.80 -2.85 -18.76
C LEU A 35 17.72 -3.90 -18.43
N HIS A 36 16.61 -3.48 -17.83
CA HIS A 36 15.38 -4.27 -17.83
C HIS A 36 14.54 -3.78 -19.00
N ASP A 37 14.51 -4.56 -20.09
CA ASP A 37 13.40 -4.48 -21.03
C ASP A 37 12.16 -4.91 -20.24
N ASP A 38 11.54 -3.96 -19.56
CA ASP A 38 10.25 -4.19 -18.93
C ASP A 38 9.30 -4.70 -20.01
N PRO A 39 8.54 -5.77 -19.76
CA PRO A 39 7.68 -6.35 -20.78
C PRO A 39 6.68 -5.29 -21.25
N GLU A 40 6.87 -4.77 -22.46
CA GLU A 40 5.96 -3.81 -23.07
C GLU A 40 4.77 -4.55 -23.70
N LEU A 41 3.56 -4.11 -23.38
CA LEU A 41 2.32 -4.61 -23.96
C LEU A 41 1.57 -3.43 -24.59
N PHE A 42 1.42 -3.46 -25.92
CA PHE A 42 0.83 -2.35 -26.69
C PHE A 42 1.58 -1.01 -26.55
N GLY A 43 2.88 -1.02 -26.26
CA GLY A 43 3.69 0.19 -26.06
C GLY A 43 3.50 0.83 -24.68
N PHE A 44 2.89 0.11 -23.74
CA PHE A 44 2.82 0.48 -22.34
C PHE A 44 3.56 -0.54 -21.48
N GLU A 45 4.23 -0.07 -20.43
CA GLU A 45 4.84 -0.93 -19.43
C GLU A 45 3.78 -1.82 -18.77
N LEU A 46 3.93 -3.15 -18.91
CA LEU A 46 2.96 -4.12 -18.40
C LEU A 46 2.75 -3.99 -16.90
N GLU A 47 3.80 -3.68 -16.14
CA GLU A 47 3.73 -3.47 -14.69
C GLU A 47 2.73 -2.36 -14.34
N LYS A 48 2.82 -1.21 -15.00
CA LYS A 48 1.91 -0.07 -14.77
C LYS A 48 0.47 -0.42 -15.14
N LEU A 49 0.28 -1.16 -16.25
CA LEU A 49 -1.05 -1.61 -16.68
C LEU A 49 -1.66 -2.62 -15.68
N LEU A 50 -0.85 -3.53 -15.16
CA LEU A 50 -1.26 -4.50 -14.15
C LEU A 50 -1.57 -3.81 -12.82
N ASN A 51 -0.77 -2.81 -12.44
CA ASN A 51 -1.01 -1.98 -11.27
C ASN A 51 -2.34 -1.23 -11.39
N LEU A 52 -2.65 -0.64 -12.54
CA LEU A 52 -3.96 -0.02 -12.81
C LEU A 52 -5.10 -1.03 -12.66
N GLY A 53 -4.99 -2.21 -13.28
CA GLY A 53 -5.98 -3.27 -13.17
C GLY A 53 -6.18 -3.74 -11.73
N SER A 54 -5.09 -3.88 -10.97
CA SER A 54 -5.13 -4.23 -9.55
C SER A 54 -5.81 -3.14 -8.71
N GLY A 55 -5.58 -1.85 -9.02
CA GLY A 55 -6.23 -0.72 -8.37
C GLY A 55 -7.74 -0.65 -8.63
N ILE A 56 -8.19 -0.98 -9.85
CA ILE A 56 -9.62 -1.09 -10.17
C ILE A 56 -10.26 -2.24 -9.38
N LEU A 57 -9.62 -3.41 -9.36
CA LEU A 57 -10.09 -4.55 -8.56
C LEU A 57 -10.16 -4.20 -7.07
N ALA A 58 -9.15 -3.51 -6.55
CA ALA A 58 -9.12 -3.01 -5.19
C ALA A 58 -10.29 -2.08 -4.87
N LEU A 59 -10.63 -1.19 -5.80
CA LEU A 59 -11.75 -0.26 -5.68
C LEU A 59 -13.09 -0.99 -5.65
N VAL A 60 -13.27 -2.02 -6.48
CA VAL A 60 -14.46 -2.88 -6.44
C VAL A 60 -14.56 -3.60 -5.09
N LEU A 61 -13.46 -4.20 -4.61
CA LEU A 61 -13.40 -4.85 -3.30
C LEU A 61 -13.66 -3.86 -2.16
N PHE A 62 -13.16 -2.64 -2.26
CA PHE A 62 -13.43 -1.56 -1.32
C PHE A 62 -14.94 -1.28 -1.23
N ILE A 63 -15.62 -1.10 -2.37
CA ILE A 63 -17.07 -0.86 -2.41
C ILE A 63 -17.84 -2.04 -1.80
N LEU A 64 -17.50 -3.28 -2.17
CA LEU A 64 -18.14 -4.47 -1.62
C LEU A 64 -17.92 -4.60 -0.11
N THR A 65 -16.70 -4.33 0.37
CA THR A 65 -16.35 -4.39 1.80
C THR A 65 -17.02 -3.26 2.58
N LEU A 66 -17.15 -2.07 1.98
CA LEU A 66 -17.86 -0.94 2.57
C LEU A 66 -19.36 -1.25 2.72
N LEU A 67 -19.97 -1.85 1.70
CA LEU A 67 -21.37 -2.26 1.73
C LEU A 67 -21.60 -3.37 2.77
N ALA A 68 -20.67 -4.33 2.87
CA ALA A 68 -20.69 -5.36 3.91
C ALA A 68 -20.53 -4.76 5.32
N TYR A 69 -19.63 -3.78 5.49
CA TYR A 69 -19.44 -3.08 6.75
C TYR A 69 -20.69 -2.32 7.18
N GLN A 70 -21.38 -1.64 6.25
CA GLN A 70 -22.65 -0.96 6.55
C GLN A 70 -23.72 -1.92 7.07
N ARG A 71 -23.72 -3.17 6.62
CA ARG A 71 -24.69 -4.20 7.01
C ARG A 71 -24.35 -4.92 8.32
N ASP A 72 -23.06 -5.21 8.58
CA ASP A 72 -22.63 -6.07 9.71
C ASP A 72 -22.00 -5.27 10.88
N GLN A 73 -21.63 -3.98 10.68
CA GLN A 73 -21.07 -3.07 11.70
C GLN A 73 -19.84 -3.60 12.49
N ARG A 74 -19.19 -4.67 12.02
CA ARG A 74 -18.00 -5.21 12.67
C ARG A 74 -16.80 -4.32 12.39
N LYS A 75 -16.15 -3.84 13.45
CA LYS A 75 -14.92 -3.02 13.39
C LYS A 75 -13.78 -3.69 12.62
N ARG A 76 -13.81 -5.01 12.49
CA ARG A 76 -12.87 -5.80 11.69
C ARG A 76 -12.92 -5.43 10.20
N LEU A 77 -14.14 -5.31 9.64
CA LEU A 77 -14.32 -4.98 8.23
C LEU A 77 -13.83 -3.58 7.86
N LEU A 78 -13.72 -2.64 8.83
CA LEU A 78 -13.13 -1.32 8.57
C LEU A 78 -11.66 -1.38 8.20
N TYR A 79 -10.85 -2.21 8.87
CA TYR A 79 -9.42 -2.30 8.58
C TYR A 79 -9.17 -2.84 7.18
N VAL A 80 -9.95 -3.85 6.79
CA VAL A 80 -9.94 -4.42 5.44
C VAL A 80 -10.43 -3.39 4.41
N CYS A 81 -11.47 -2.62 4.73
CA CYS A 81 -11.98 -1.56 3.88
C CYS A 81 -10.92 -0.46 3.64
N ILE A 82 -10.25 0.01 4.70
CA ILE A 82 -9.16 0.98 4.60
C ILE A 82 -7.99 0.42 3.78
N ALA A 83 -7.64 -0.86 3.97
CA ALA A 83 -6.58 -1.52 3.19
C ALA A 83 -6.90 -1.55 1.69
N PHE A 84 -8.12 -1.95 1.31
CA PHE A 84 -8.52 -1.96 -0.10
C PHE A 84 -8.61 -0.55 -0.70
N PHE A 85 -9.02 0.45 0.08
CA PHE A 85 -9.01 1.84 -0.35
C PHE A 85 -7.58 2.34 -0.63
N LEU A 86 -6.66 2.14 0.31
CA LEU A 86 -5.25 2.51 0.14
C LEU A 86 -4.62 1.78 -1.05
N PHE A 87 -4.97 0.50 -1.26
CA PHE A 87 -4.49 -0.27 -2.39
C PHE A 87 -5.02 0.27 -3.73
N ALA A 88 -6.28 0.71 -3.78
CA ALA A 88 -6.82 1.40 -4.93
C ALA A 88 -6.08 2.72 -5.20
N VAL A 89 -5.88 3.55 -4.18
CA VAL A 89 -5.15 4.82 -4.30
C VAL A 89 -3.72 4.58 -4.80
N LYS A 90 -3.01 3.57 -4.27
CA LYS A 90 -1.69 3.17 -4.75
C LYS A 90 -1.72 2.79 -6.23
N GLY A 91 -2.67 1.96 -6.65
CA GLY A 91 -2.78 1.52 -8.04
C GLY A 91 -3.07 2.65 -9.01
N PHE A 92 -3.90 3.64 -8.63
CA PHE A 92 -4.08 4.86 -9.43
C PHE A 92 -2.86 5.75 -9.43
N LEU A 93 -2.15 5.84 -8.30
CA LEU A 93 -0.95 6.64 -8.17
C LEU A 93 0.16 6.08 -9.06
N THR A 94 0.45 4.79 -9.07
CA THR A 94 1.48 4.22 -9.96
C THR A 94 1.05 4.21 -11.43
N ALA A 95 -0.25 4.07 -11.70
CA ALA A 95 -0.77 4.14 -13.06
C ALA A 95 -0.79 5.57 -13.65
N HIS A 96 -0.58 6.62 -12.84
CA HIS A 96 -0.58 8.00 -13.34
C HIS A 96 0.53 8.24 -14.38
N GLU A 97 1.63 7.50 -14.30
CA GLU A 97 2.78 7.57 -15.20
C GLU A 97 2.45 7.09 -16.63
N LEU A 98 1.34 6.37 -16.80
CA LEU A 98 0.81 6.02 -18.13
C LEU A 98 0.24 7.24 -18.87
N PHE A 99 -0.19 8.28 -18.13
CA PHE A 99 -0.87 9.45 -18.68
C PHE A 99 -0.08 10.76 -18.48
N PHE A 100 0.84 10.80 -17.51
CA PHE A 100 1.62 11.97 -17.11
C PHE A 100 3.11 11.64 -17.01
N ALA A 101 3.94 12.67 -16.90
CA ALA A 101 5.38 12.50 -16.68
C ALA A 101 5.66 11.84 -15.32
N GLU A 102 6.71 11.03 -15.27
CA GLU A 102 7.18 10.33 -14.08
C GLU A 102 7.58 11.32 -12.98
N TRP A 103 7.13 11.04 -11.75
CA TRP A 103 7.34 11.88 -10.58
C TRP A 103 8.13 11.10 -9.52
N SER A 104 9.35 11.54 -9.18
CA SER A 104 10.24 10.78 -8.28
C SER A 104 9.71 10.53 -6.87
N TRP A 105 8.65 11.22 -6.45
CA TRP A 105 8.01 11.01 -5.14
C TRP A 105 6.90 9.95 -5.16
N VAL A 106 6.53 9.43 -6.33
CA VAL A 106 5.45 8.46 -6.47
C VAL A 106 5.88 7.06 -6.02
N ASP A 107 7.10 6.62 -6.32
CA ASP A 107 7.59 5.30 -5.88
C ASP A 107 7.78 5.19 -4.37
N PRO A 108 8.39 6.18 -3.68
CA PRO A 108 8.45 6.18 -2.22
C PRO A 108 7.06 6.19 -1.58
N LEU A 109 6.12 6.96 -2.15
CA LEU A 109 4.76 7.04 -1.64
C LEU A 109 3.98 5.74 -1.87
N ALA A 110 4.15 5.10 -3.03
CA ALA A 110 3.54 3.81 -3.36
C ALA A 110 4.07 2.70 -2.42
N SER A 111 5.35 2.72 -2.10
CA SER A 111 5.97 1.83 -1.12
C SER A 111 5.47 2.07 0.29
N ALA A 112 5.35 3.34 0.71
CA ALA A 112 4.76 3.71 1.99
C ALA A 112 3.29 3.26 2.11
N LEU A 113 2.50 3.45 1.05
CA LEU A 113 1.12 2.95 0.96
C LEU A 113 1.08 1.43 1.14
N ASN A 114 1.97 0.68 0.48
CA ASN A 114 2.06 -0.77 0.60
C ASN A 114 2.34 -1.20 2.06
N PHE A 115 3.25 -0.52 2.73
CA PHE A 115 3.53 -0.77 4.15
C PHE A 115 2.31 -0.52 5.03
N VAL A 116 1.59 0.60 4.83
CA VAL A 116 0.38 0.91 5.60
C VAL A 116 -0.72 -0.12 5.36
N ILE A 117 -0.88 -0.61 4.12
CA ILE A 117 -1.83 -1.68 3.77
C ILE A 117 -1.51 -2.96 4.55
N LEU A 118 -0.24 -3.38 4.55
CA LEU A 118 0.19 -4.56 5.33
C LEU A 118 -0.04 -4.36 6.82
N LEU A 119 0.20 -3.15 7.34
CA LEU A 119 -0.06 -2.80 8.74
C LEU A 119 -1.55 -2.89 9.06
N CYS A 120 -2.44 -2.42 8.18
CA CYS A 120 -3.88 -2.58 8.34
C CYS A 120 -4.29 -4.06 8.41
N PHE A 121 -3.77 -4.91 7.52
CA PHE A 121 -4.04 -6.35 7.57
C PHE A 121 -3.49 -7.02 8.82
N PHE A 122 -2.30 -6.62 9.26
CA PHE A 122 -1.70 -7.15 10.48
C PHE A 122 -2.51 -6.79 11.73
N VAL A 123 -2.96 -5.54 11.84
CA VAL A 123 -3.84 -5.09 12.94
C VAL A 123 -5.18 -5.82 12.91
N ASP A 124 -5.73 -6.05 11.71
CA ASP A 124 -6.96 -6.83 11.55
C ASP A 124 -6.79 -8.27 12.08
N LEU A 125 -5.65 -8.91 11.75
CA LEU A 125 -5.34 -10.28 12.18
C LEU A 125 -5.16 -10.38 13.71
N LEU A 126 -4.55 -9.37 14.33
CA LEU A 126 -4.32 -9.34 15.78
C LEU A 126 -5.60 -9.06 16.58
N LYS A 127 -6.55 -8.32 15.99
CA LYS A 127 -7.85 -8.05 16.60
C LYS A 127 -8.81 -9.20 16.30
N LYS A 128 -8.70 -10.26 17.09
CA LYS A 128 -9.64 -11.38 17.10
C LYS A 128 -11.06 -10.93 17.49
#